data_AF-A0A7K3HHP0-F1
#
_entry.id   AF-A0A7K3HHP0-F1
#
_cell.length_a   1.000
_cell.length_b   1.000
_cell.length_c   1.000
_cell.angle_alpha   90.00
_cell.angle_beta   90.00
_cell.angle_gamma   90.00
#
_symmetry.space_group_name_H-M   'P 1'
#
loop_
_entity.id
_entity.type
_entity.pdbx_description
1 polymer ?
#
loop_
_entity_poly.entity_id
_entity_poly.type
_entity_poly.pdbx_seq_one_letter_code
_entity_poly.pdbx_strand_id
1 'polypeptide(L)'
;DGSGASAPASVPSLPSAPSGHPVDLLEAARELDDALDGLRSAVQPLTHPVSPLRSRSQTARYVVALLDSAAYHARGLAAVAEQLTGDSRITPDPRVAAAAGRLTRNLRTLTRSLEEPGEQRDEALLPGSDTLTIAVIDHPSRSPVGSRVARHIHRLDEIVIGLAEPLGVRVEGARGEGGATGEAAAG
;
A
#
# COMPACT_ATOMS: atom_id res chain seq x y z
N ASP A 1 34.89 9.06 44.41
CA ASP A 1 35.08 8.05 43.36
C ASP A 1 33.83 7.24 43.12
N GLY A 2 33.06 7.66 42.13
CA GLY A 2 31.94 6.88 41.59
C GLY A 2 32.45 5.98 40.47
N SER A 3 32.16 4.68 40.56
CA SER A 3 32.37 3.74 39.47
C SER A 3 31.04 3.04 39.20
N GLY A 4 30.27 3.62 38.29
CA GLY A 4 29.07 3.02 37.72
C GLY A 4 29.49 2.05 36.62
N ALA A 5 29.37 0.75 36.89
CA ALA A 5 29.52 -0.29 35.87
C ALA A 5 28.27 -0.26 34.97
N SER A 6 28.43 0.30 33.78
CA SER A 6 27.40 0.31 32.73
C SER A 6 27.28 -1.08 32.12
N ALA A 7 26.14 -1.73 32.31
CA ALA A 7 25.81 -3.00 31.67
C ALA A 7 25.63 -2.79 30.15
N PRO A 8 26.13 -3.69 29.28
CA PRO A 8 25.89 -3.58 27.85
C PRO A 8 24.40 -3.84 27.57
N ALA A 9 23.74 -2.86 26.98
CA ALA A 9 22.37 -2.97 26.50
C ALA A 9 22.25 -4.15 25.53
N SER A 10 21.37 -5.10 25.86
CA SER A 10 21.00 -6.21 24.99
C SER A 10 20.43 -5.67 23.68
N VAL A 11 21.15 -5.89 22.59
CA VAL A 11 20.68 -5.57 21.23
C VAL A 11 19.54 -6.56 20.91
N PRO A 12 18.32 -6.10 20.60
CA PRO A 12 17.25 -7.02 20.22
C PRO A 12 17.62 -7.69 18.89
N SER A 13 17.73 -9.01 18.91
CA SER A 13 17.89 -9.83 17.71
C SER A 13 16.71 -9.56 16.78
N LEU A 14 17.01 -9.06 15.58
CA LEU A 14 16.01 -8.92 14.52
C LEU A 14 15.40 -10.30 14.23
N PRO A 15 14.08 -10.40 14.01
CA PRO A 15 13.46 -11.67 13.63
C PRO A 15 14.09 -12.16 12.33
N SER A 16 14.47 -13.44 12.30
CA SER A 16 14.91 -14.13 11.09
C SER A 16 13.86 -13.92 9.99
N ALA A 17 14.32 -13.46 8.83
CA ALA A 17 13.48 -13.32 7.65
C ALA A 17 12.73 -14.65 7.41
N PRO A 18 11.42 -14.60 7.04
CA PRO A 18 10.68 -15.81 6.76
C PRO A 18 11.43 -16.57 5.66
N SER A 19 11.76 -17.84 5.93
CA SER A 19 12.23 -18.79 4.94
C SER A 19 11.09 -19.13 3.99
N GLY A 20 10.65 -18.14 3.21
CA GLY A 20 9.74 -18.34 2.10
C GLY A 20 10.52 -18.92 0.92
N HIS A 21 9.90 -19.85 0.20
CA HIS A 21 10.34 -20.18 -1.15
C HIS A 21 10.55 -18.86 -1.92
N PRO A 22 11.62 -18.71 -2.73
CA PRO A 22 11.74 -17.52 -3.57
C PRO A 22 10.45 -17.42 -4.40
N VAL A 23 9.67 -16.38 -4.13
CA VAL A 23 8.47 -16.08 -4.90
C VAL A 23 8.97 -15.56 -6.23
N ASP A 24 8.56 -16.21 -7.32
CA ASP A 24 8.78 -15.67 -8.65
C ASP A 24 7.89 -14.44 -8.82
N LEU A 25 8.47 -13.27 -8.59
CA LEU A 25 7.74 -12.00 -8.68
C LEU A 25 7.31 -11.69 -10.11
N LEU A 26 7.98 -12.24 -11.12
CA LEU A 26 7.60 -12.06 -12.50
C LEU A 26 6.33 -12.84 -12.80
N GLU A 27 6.24 -14.06 -12.29
CA GLU A 27 5.03 -14.88 -12.40
C GLU A 27 3.87 -14.27 -11.59
N ALA A 28 4.10 -13.83 -10.35
CA ALA A 28 3.08 -13.16 -9.56
C ALA A 28 2.57 -11.87 -10.23
N ALA A 29 3.43 -11.14 -10.94
CA ALA A 29 3.01 -9.96 -11.70
C ALA A 29 2.14 -10.33 -12.92
N ARG A 30 2.40 -11.46 -13.59
CA ARG A 30 1.55 -11.97 -14.67
C ARG A 30 0.19 -12.41 -14.15
N GLU A 31 0.15 -13.14 -13.05
CA GLU A 31 -1.11 -13.54 -12.40
C GLU A 31 -1.97 -12.32 -12.03
N LEU A 32 -1.34 -11.22 -11.57
CA LEU A 32 -2.03 -9.95 -11.32
C LEU A 32 -2.59 -9.33 -12.61
N ASP A 33 -1.82 -9.28 -13.70
CA ASP A 33 -2.28 -8.74 -14.98
C ASP A 33 -3.47 -9.56 -15.53
N ASP A 34 -3.41 -10.90 -15.45
CA ASP A 34 -4.49 -11.80 -15.86
C ASP A 34 -5.77 -11.59 -15.03
N ALA A 35 -5.62 -11.44 -13.71
CA ALA A 35 -6.74 -11.13 -12.83
C ALA A 35 -7.38 -9.77 -13.17
N LEU A 36 -6.56 -8.78 -13.55
CA LEU A 36 -7.07 -7.47 -13.97
C LEU A 36 -7.76 -7.52 -15.34
N ASP A 37 -7.30 -8.34 -16.27
CA ASP A 37 -8.03 -8.56 -17.53
C ASP A 37 -9.40 -9.20 -17.27
N GLY A 38 -9.46 -10.16 -16.34
CA GLY A 38 -10.72 -10.72 -15.84
C GLY A 38 -11.64 -9.65 -15.25
N LEU A 39 -11.10 -8.77 -14.40
CA LEU A 39 -11.86 -7.66 -13.81
C LEU A 39 -12.38 -6.69 -14.87
N ARG A 40 -11.54 -6.26 -15.82
CA ARG A 40 -11.90 -5.35 -16.92
C ARG A 40 -13.04 -5.93 -17.75
N SER A 41 -12.97 -7.23 -18.05
CA SER A 41 -14.05 -7.96 -18.74
C SER A 41 -15.34 -7.94 -17.90
N ALA A 42 -15.25 -8.25 -16.60
CA ALA A 42 -16.41 -8.31 -15.71
C ALA A 42 -17.10 -6.94 -15.53
N VAL A 43 -16.35 -5.83 -15.52
CA VAL A 43 -16.92 -4.48 -15.35
C VAL A 43 -17.35 -3.82 -16.66
N GLN A 44 -17.05 -4.41 -17.83
CA GLN A 44 -17.43 -3.88 -19.14
C GLN A 44 -18.93 -3.50 -19.24
N PRO A 45 -19.90 -4.30 -18.73
CA PRO A 45 -21.31 -3.93 -18.81
C PRO A 45 -21.65 -2.65 -18.02
N LEU A 46 -20.93 -2.39 -16.93
CA LEU A 46 -21.09 -1.19 -16.12
C LEU A 46 -20.50 0.05 -16.78
N THR A 47 -19.51 -0.12 -17.66
CA THR A 47 -18.83 0.98 -18.35
C THR A 47 -19.41 1.32 -19.72
N HIS A 48 -20.40 0.55 -20.20
CA HIS A 48 -21.11 0.78 -21.45
C HIS A 48 -21.84 2.14 -21.46
N PRO A 49 -21.80 2.91 -22.58
CA PRO A 49 -22.36 4.26 -22.65
C PRO A 49 -23.87 4.37 -22.36
N VAL A 50 -24.61 3.27 -22.50
CA VAL A 50 -26.07 3.21 -22.27
C VAL A 50 -26.41 2.78 -20.83
N SER A 51 -25.44 2.46 -19.99
CA SER A 51 -25.69 2.04 -18.60
C SER A 51 -26.33 3.18 -17.79
N PRO A 52 -27.52 2.98 -17.17
CA PRO A 52 -28.15 4.00 -16.32
C PRO A 52 -27.41 4.21 -14.99
N LEU A 53 -26.46 3.34 -14.64
CA LEU A 53 -25.75 3.33 -13.36
C LEU A 53 -24.48 4.19 -13.38
N ARG A 54 -24.60 5.48 -13.73
CA ARG A 54 -23.44 6.36 -13.97
C ARG A 54 -22.46 6.46 -12.79
N SER A 55 -22.95 6.49 -11.55
CA SER A 55 -22.09 6.51 -10.34
C SER A 55 -21.28 5.21 -10.22
N ARG A 56 -21.92 4.04 -10.32
CA ARG A 56 -21.23 2.73 -10.32
C ARG A 56 -20.24 2.60 -11.47
N SER A 57 -20.59 3.15 -12.63
CA SER A 57 -19.69 3.19 -13.79
C SER A 57 -18.42 4.00 -13.50
N GLN A 58 -18.56 5.15 -12.84
CA GLN A 58 -17.43 6.00 -12.47
C GLN A 58 -16.54 5.33 -11.41
N THR A 59 -17.14 4.74 -10.38
CA THR A 59 -16.41 3.98 -9.36
C THR A 59 -15.65 2.81 -9.98
N ALA A 60 -16.29 2.02 -10.85
CA ALA A 60 -15.64 0.90 -11.52
C ALA A 60 -14.45 1.36 -12.39
N ARG A 61 -14.61 2.44 -13.16
CA ARG A 61 -13.50 3.02 -13.96
C ARG A 61 -12.36 3.51 -13.07
N TYR A 62 -12.70 4.16 -11.94
CA TYR A 62 -11.70 4.66 -11.01
C TYR A 62 -10.90 3.52 -10.35
N VAL A 63 -11.59 2.48 -9.88
CA VAL A 63 -10.94 1.29 -9.30
C VAL A 63 -10.05 0.60 -10.32
N VAL A 64 -10.52 0.39 -11.56
CA VAL A 64 -9.68 -0.20 -12.62
C VAL A 64 -8.45 0.67 -12.89
N ALA A 65 -8.60 1.99 -12.99
CA ALA A 65 -7.47 2.88 -13.22
C ALA A 65 -6.42 2.84 -12.08
N LEU A 66 -6.87 2.77 -10.82
CA LEU A 66 -5.99 2.59 -9.67
C LEU A 66 -5.25 1.25 -9.75
N LEU A 67 -5.96 0.16 -10.02
CA LEU A 67 -5.37 -1.18 -10.10
C LEU A 67 -4.42 -1.34 -11.29
N ASP A 68 -4.71 -0.71 -12.43
CA ASP A 68 -3.79 -0.66 -13.59
C ASP A 68 -2.47 0.03 -13.21
N SER A 69 -2.56 1.11 -12.43
CA SER A 69 -1.39 1.78 -11.88
C SER A 69 -0.64 0.90 -10.88
N ALA A 70 -1.35 0.14 -10.03
CA ALA A 70 -0.72 -0.81 -9.11
C ALA A 70 0.04 -1.89 -9.87
N ALA A 71 -0.55 -2.49 -10.91
CA ALA A 71 0.07 -3.51 -11.73
C ALA A 71 1.35 -2.99 -12.42
N TYR A 72 1.34 -1.75 -12.92
CA TYR A 72 2.55 -1.10 -13.42
C TYR A 72 3.67 -1.07 -12.37
N HIS A 73 3.34 -0.71 -11.12
CA HIS A 73 4.34 -0.66 -10.06
C HIS A 73 4.78 -2.04 -9.58
N ALA A 74 3.90 -3.03 -9.56
CA ALA A 74 4.23 -4.43 -9.26
C ALA A 74 5.17 -5.04 -10.31
N ARG A 75 4.89 -4.84 -11.61
CA ARG A 75 5.79 -5.25 -12.70
C ARG A 75 7.16 -4.57 -12.59
N GLY A 76 7.19 -3.29 -12.22
CA GLY A 76 8.44 -2.58 -11.98
C GLY A 76 9.27 -3.18 -10.84
N LEU A 77 8.63 -3.64 -9.75
CA LEU A 77 9.32 -4.35 -8.67
C LEU A 77 9.85 -5.71 -9.13
N ALA A 78 9.04 -6.48 -9.87
CA ALA A 78 9.46 -7.77 -10.42
C ALA A 78 10.69 -7.64 -11.33
N ALA A 79 10.69 -6.66 -12.23
CA ALA A 79 11.82 -6.38 -13.11
C ALA A 79 13.09 -5.97 -12.32
N VAL A 80 12.94 -5.18 -11.26
CA VAL A 80 14.08 -4.83 -10.38
C VAL A 80 14.62 -6.08 -9.66
N ALA A 81 13.74 -6.99 -9.22
CA ALA A 81 14.15 -8.22 -8.57
C ALA A 81 14.89 -9.18 -9.51
N GLU A 82 14.44 -9.31 -10.76
CA GLU A 82 15.13 -10.10 -11.80
C GLU A 82 16.56 -9.59 -12.04
N GLN A 83 16.74 -8.26 -12.07
CA GLN A 83 18.05 -7.62 -12.24
C GLN A 83 19.02 -7.85 -11.07
N LEU A 84 18.51 -8.23 -9.89
CA LEU A 84 19.28 -8.41 -8.67
C LEU A 84 19.78 -9.85 -8.47
N THR A 85 19.69 -10.69 -9.49
CA THR A 85 20.14 -12.09 -9.43
C THR A 85 21.65 -12.18 -9.12
N GLY A 86 22.04 -13.11 -8.22
CA GLY A 86 23.44 -13.35 -7.83
C GLY A 86 23.86 -12.66 -6.53
N ASP A 87 25.08 -12.12 -6.47
CA ASP A 87 25.66 -11.46 -5.28
C ASP A 87 25.22 -10.01 -5.08
N SER A 88 24.29 -9.50 -5.90
CA SER A 88 23.76 -8.15 -5.78
C SER A 88 22.96 -7.98 -4.49
N ARG A 89 23.42 -7.10 -3.60
CA ARG A 89 22.71 -6.75 -2.36
C ARG A 89 22.23 -5.32 -2.41
N ILE A 90 20.94 -5.12 -2.13
CA ILE A 90 20.40 -3.80 -1.79
C ILE A 90 20.64 -3.57 -0.29
N THR A 91 21.15 -2.41 0.09
CA THR A 91 21.16 -1.98 1.48
C THR A 91 19.73 -1.90 2.00
N PRO A 92 19.38 -2.62 3.09
CA PRO A 92 18.06 -2.52 3.69
C PRO A 92 17.76 -1.09 4.13
N ASP A 93 16.60 -0.58 3.73
CA ASP A 93 16.10 0.72 4.17
C ASP A 93 14.91 0.50 5.13
N PRO A 94 15.03 0.87 6.42
CA PRO A 94 13.97 0.65 7.39
C PRO A 94 12.67 1.40 7.05
N ARG A 95 12.77 2.50 6.30
CA ARG A 95 11.59 3.25 5.87
C ARG A 95 10.83 2.46 4.81
N VAL A 96 11.55 1.88 3.83
CA VAL A 96 10.94 1.02 2.80
C VAL A 96 10.28 -0.20 3.43
N ALA A 97 10.95 -0.83 4.41
CA ALA A 97 10.38 -1.93 5.17
C ALA A 97 9.08 -1.53 5.90
N ALA A 98 9.06 -0.33 6.50
CA ALA A 98 7.86 0.20 7.15
C ALA A 98 6.69 0.43 6.18
N ALA A 99 6.92 0.98 4.97
CA ALA A 99 5.84 1.05 3.96
C ALA A 99 5.40 -0.32 3.47
N ALA A 100 6.32 -1.24 3.21
CA ALA A 100 5.95 -2.58 2.76
C ALA A 100 5.06 -3.29 3.82
N GLY A 101 5.38 -3.11 5.09
CA GLY A 101 4.57 -3.58 6.21
C GLY A 101 3.18 -2.93 6.27
N ARG A 102 3.11 -1.60 6.12
CA ARG A 102 1.84 -0.87 6.04
C ARG A 102 0.99 -1.30 4.84
N LEU A 103 1.58 -1.34 3.65
CA LEU A 103 0.95 -1.80 2.42
C LEU A 103 0.35 -3.20 2.61
N THR A 104 1.11 -4.11 3.21
CA THR A 104 0.64 -5.48 3.49
C THR A 104 -0.51 -5.51 4.49
N ARG A 105 -0.46 -4.70 5.57
CA ARG A 105 -1.58 -4.56 6.51
C ARG A 105 -2.82 -4.02 5.80
N ASN A 106 -2.69 -2.93 5.05
CA ASN A 106 -3.79 -2.28 4.36
C ASN A 106 -4.43 -3.20 3.31
N LEU A 107 -3.63 -3.94 2.53
CA LEU A 107 -4.13 -4.95 1.60
C LEU A 107 -4.94 -6.02 2.33
N ARG A 108 -4.45 -6.55 3.45
CA ARG A 108 -5.21 -7.51 4.26
C ARG A 108 -6.54 -6.92 4.73
N THR A 109 -6.54 -5.69 5.24
CA THR A 109 -7.77 -5.00 5.66
C THR A 109 -8.76 -4.83 4.50
N LEU A 110 -8.29 -4.44 3.32
CA LEU A 110 -9.13 -4.34 2.11
C LEU A 110 -9.72 -5.70 1.71
N THR A 111 -8.89 -6.74 1.58
CA THR A 111 -9.36 -8.09 1.21
C THR A 111 -10.40 -8.60 2.19
N ARG A 112 -10.15 -8.45 3.49
CA ARG A 112 -11.09 -8.85 4.55
C ARG A 112 -12.42 -8.11 4.45
N SER A 113 -12.39 -6.82 4.11
CA SER A 113 -13.60 -6.01 3.93
C SER A 113 -14.41 -6.42 2.70
N LEU A 114 -13.76 -6.97 1.67
CA LEU A 114 -14.42 -7.44 0.44
C LEU A 114 -15.02 -8.85 0.61
N GLU A 115 -14.40 -9.70 1.42
CA GLU A 115 -14.89 -11.06 1.69
C GLU A 115 -16.15 -11.07 2.56
N GLU A 116 -16.31 -10.10 3.46
CA GLU A 116 -17.42 -10.02 4.42
C GLU A 116 -18.12 -8.64 4.37
N PRO A 117 -18.82 -8.33 3.26
CA PRO A 117 -19.47 -7.03 3.08
C PRO A 117 -20.67 -6.86 4.03
N GLY A 118 -20.67 -5.78 4.81
CA GLY A 118 -21.80 -5.37 5.66
C GLY A 118 -21.57 -5.52 7.17
N GLU A 119 -20.47 -6.17 7.58
CA GLU A 119 -20.07 -6.18 8.97
C GLU A 119 -19.28 -4.89 9.27
N GLN A 120 -19.78 -4.08 10.21
CA GLN A 120 -19.11 -2.84 10.64
C GLN A 120 -17.86 -3.21 11.43
N ARG A 121 -16.76 -3.41 10.70
CA ARG A 121 -15.45 -3.58 11.29
C ARG A 121 -14.89 -2.22 11.66
N ASP A 122 -14.29 -2.16 12.84
CA ASP A 122 -13.55 -0.99 13.30
C ASP A 122 -12.13 -0.91 12.73
N GLU A 123 -11.82 -1.80 11.79
CA GLU A 123 -10.53 -1.87 11.12
C GLU A 123 -10.49 -0.81 10.00
N ALA A 124 -9.53 0.10 10.10
CA ALA A 124 -9.29 1.16 9.13
C ALA A 124 -7.90 1.01 8.51
N LEU A 125 -7.74 1.50 7.28
CA LEU A 125 -6.43 1.57 6.64
C LEU A 125 -5.55 2.57 7.39
N LEU A 126 -4.28 2.21 7.55
CA LEU A 126 -3.29 3.18 8.00
C LEU A 126 -3.09 4.23 6.90
N PRO A 127 -2.96 5.52 7.25
CA PRO A 127 -2.65 6.56 6.28
C PRO A 127 -1.23 6.37 5.72
N GLY A 128 -0.99 6.98 4.56
CA GLY A 128 0.33 7.05 3.96
C GLY A 128 1.32 7.73 4.90
N SER A 129 2.61 7.43 4.74
CA SER A 129 3.65 8.09 5.53
C SER A 129 4.48 9.03 4.67
N ASP A 130 4.39 10.32 4.99
CA ASP A 130 5.22 11.37 4.37
C ASP A 130 6.71 11.16 4.59
N THR A 131 7.10 10.38 5.61
CA THR A 131 8.50 10.10 5.93
C THR A 131 9.22 9.39 4.80
N LEU A 132 8.52 8.56 4.03
CA LEU A 132 9.08 7.91 2.85
C LEU A 132 9.12 8.85 1.65
N THR A 133 8.10 9.67 1.46
CA THR A 133 8.10 10.71 0.43
C THR A 133 9.29 11.64 0.61
N ILE A 134 9.49 12.12 1.84
CA ILE A 134 10.63 12.97 2.22
C ILE A 134 11.94 12.20 2.07
N ALA A 135 12.01 10.93 2.51
CA ALA A 135 13.21 10.12 2.35
C ALA A 135 13.59 9.87 0.89
N VAL A 136 12.63 9.60 0.02
CA VAL A 136 12.86 9.40 -1.42
C VAL A 136 13.38 10.68 -2.07
N ILE A 137 12.92 11.84 -1.61
CA ILE A 137 13.36 13.16 -2.10
C ILE A 137 14.75 13.53 -1.56
N ASP A 138 14.97 13.33 -0.27
CA ASP A 138 16.11 13.87 0.48
C ASP A 138 17.30 12.89 0.53
N HIS A 139 17.02 11.59 0.51
CA HIS A 139 17.98 10.51 0.61
C HIS A 139 17.56 9.33 -0.27
N PRO A 140 17.60 9.48 -1.62
CA PRO A 140 17.45 8.33 -2.52
C PRO A 140 18.43 7.27 -2.00
N SER A 141 17.92 6.08 -1.64
CA SER A 141 18.72 4.99 -1.08
C SER A 141 20.05 4.97 -1.82
N ARG A 142 21.20 4.90 -1.14
CA ARG A 142 22.55 5.18 -1.73
C ARG A 142 22.92 4.34 -2.98
N SER A 143 22.04 3.44 -3.41
CA SER A 143 22.03 2.70 -4.67
C SER A 143 20.82 3.12 -5.55
N PRO A 144 21.01 3.41 -6.85
CA PRO A 144 19.92 3.67 -7.82
C PRO A 144 18.82 2.59 -7.83
N VAL A 145 19.17 1.35 -7.50
CA VAL A 145 18.22 0.23 -7.41
C VAL A 145 17.32 0.38 -6.19
N GLY A 146 17.86 0.74 -5.03
CA GLY A 146 17.09 0.98 -3.81
C GLY A 146 16.07 2.11 -3.99
N SER A 147 16.44 3.18 -4.69
CA SER A 147 15.53 4.29 -5.02
C SER A 147 14.37 3.85 -5.91
N ARG A 148 14.58 2.93 -6.85
CA ARG A 148 13.50 2.36 -7.68
C ARG A 148 12.54 1.53 -6.82
N VAL A 149 13.07 0.65 -5.98
CA VAL A 149 12.25 -0.16 -5.05
C VAL A 149 11.40 0.73 -4.16
N ALA A 150 12.02 1.73 -3.52
CA ALA A 150 11.32 2.69 -2.66
C ALA A 150 10.20 3.41 -3.40
N ARG A 151 10.44 3.87 -4.63
CA ARG A 151 9.43 4.51 -5.48
C ARG A 151 8.25 3.59 -5.78
N HIS A 152 8.49 2.34 -6.17
CA HIS A 152 7.41 1.42 -6.50
C HIS A 152 6.58 1.04 -5.26
N ILE A 153 7.23 0.77 -4.12
CA ILE A 153 6.53 0.48 -2.86
C ILE A 153 5.70 1.67 -2.40
N HIS A 154 6.27 2.87 -2.43
CA HIS A 154 5.53 4.08 -2.05
C HIS A 154 4.32 4.32 -2.96
N ARG A 155 4.46 4.12 -4.28
CA ARG A 155 3.31 4.26 -5.19
C ARG A 155 2.24 3.21 -4.97
N LEU A 156 2.61 1.95 -4.68
CA LEU A 156 1.64 0.91 -4.33
C LEU A 156 0.86 1.27 -3.05
N ASP A 157 1.54 1.79 -2.03
CA ASP A 157 0.92 2.23 -0.79
C ASP A 157 -0.14 3.32 -1.02
N GLU A 158 0.22 4.35 -1.79
CA GLU A 158 -0.72 5.43 -2.16
C GLU A 158 -1.93 4.91 -2.94
N ILE A 159 -1.71 4.01 -3.89
CA ILE A 159 -2.79 3.43 -4.70
C ILE A 159 -3.73 2.59 -3.82
N VAL A 160 -3.19 1.80 -2.90
CA VAL A 160 -3.98 0.97 -1.97
C VAL A 160 -4.80 1.84 -1.03
N ILE A 161 -4.25 2.96 -0.54
CA ILE A 161 -5.01 3.93 0.24
C ILE A 161 -6.11 4.58 -0.62
N GLY A 162 -5.81 4.91 -1.88
CA GLY A 162 -6.78 5.46 -2.83
C GLY A 162 -7.96 4.54 -3.13
N LEU A 163 -7.82 3.22 -2.95
CA LEU A 163 -8.93 2.27 -3.06
C LEU A 163 -9.92 2.34 -1.90
N ALA A 164 -9.60 3.01 -0.79
CA ALA A 164 -10.46 3.08 0.38
C ALA A 164 -11.81 3.74 0.08
N GLU A 165 -11.80 4.90 -0.56
CA GLU A 165 -13.00 5.67 -0.90
C GLU A 165 -13.97 4.91 -1.82
N PRO A 166 -13.55 4.37 -2.98
CA PRO A 166 -14.46 3.66 -3.86
C PRO A 166 -14.95 2.32 -3.29
N LEU A 167 -14.23 1.75 -2.32
CA LEU A 167 -14.61 0.51 -1.64
C LEU A 167 -15.35 0.74 -0.31
N GLY A 168 -15.53 2.00 0.10
CA GLY A 168 -16.21 2.34 1.36
C GLY A 168 -15.44 1.96 2.63
N VAL A 169 -14.13 1.77 2.54
CA VAL A 169 -13.26 1.42 3.68
C VAL A 169 -12.75 2.69 4.35
N ARG A 170 -12.74 2.71 5.69
CA ARG A 170 -12.24 3.86 6.46
C ARG A 170 -10.71 3.95 6.41
N VAL A 171 -10.18 5.17 6.40
CA VAL A 171 -8.75 5.46 6.63
C VAL A 171 -8.63 6.11 8.01
N GLU A 172 -7.68 5.65 8.84
CA GLU A 172 -7.42 6.23 10.16
C GLU A 172 -7.09 7.72 10.04
N GLY A 173 -7.67 8.55 10.92
CA GLY A 173 -7.49 10.01 10.88
C GLY A 173 -8.37 10.76 9.87
N ALA A 174 -9.15 10.07 9.00
CA ALA A 174 -10.06 10.72 8.06
C ALA A 174 -11.38 11.26 8.67
N ARG A 175 -11.51 11.25 10.01
CA ARG A 175 -12.59 11.95 10.73
C ARG A 175 -12.02 12.75 11.90
N GLY A 176 -12.08 14.08 11.76
CA GLY A 176 -11.68 15.01 12.82
C GLY A 176 -11.91 16.49 12.54
N GLU A 177 -12.65 16.91 11.50
CA GLU A 177 -13.11 18.31 11.35
C GLU A 177 -14.55 18.30 10.84
N GLY A 178 -15.51 18.47 11.75
CA GLY A 178 -16.93 18.48 11.37
C GLY A 178 -17.94 18.36 12.51
N GLY A 179 -17.56 18.70 13.74
CA GLY A 179 -18.50 18.72 14.88
C GLY A 179 -18.17 19.86 15.84
N ALA A 180 -19.21 20.64 16.19
CA ALA A 180 -19.24 21.87 17.00
C ALA A 180 -18.83 23.14 16.22
N THR A 181 -19.67 24.16 16.00
CA THR A 181 -20.84 24.63 16.75
C THR A 181 -21.81 25.37 15.83
N GLY A 182 -22.98 24.80 15.62
CA GLY A 182 -24.19 25.54 15.27
C GLY A 182 -25.18 25.38 16.42
N GLU A 183 -25.74 26.50 16.86
CA GLU A 183 -26.92 26.62 17.73
C GLU A 183 -26.70 26.61 19.25
N ALA A 184 -26.67 27.81 19.85
CA ALA A 184 -27.65 28.28 20.86
C ALA A 184 -27.10 29.48 21.65
N ALA A 185 -27.57 30.69 21.34
CA ALA A 185 -27.83 31.73 22.32
C ALA A 185 -28.74 32.79 21.68
N ALA A 186 -30.04 32.54 21.78
CA ALA A 186 -31.00 33.62 21.91
C ALA A 186 -30.76 34.30 23.27
N GLY A 187 -30.77 35.64 23.26
CA GLY A 187 -30.62 36.51 24.42
C GLY A 187 -30.54 37.95 23.97
#